data_AF-A0A2V6GM07-F1
#
_entry.id   AF-A0A2V6GM07-F1
#
_cell.length_a   1.000
_cell.length_b   1.000
_cell.length_c   1.000
_cell.angle_alpha   90.00
_cell.angle_beta   90.00
_cell.angle_gamma   90.00
#
_symmetry.space_group_name_H-M   'P 1'
#
loop_
_entity.id
_entity.type
_entity.pdbx_description
1 polymer ?
#
loop_
_entity_poly.entity_id
_entity_poly.type
_entity_poly.pdbx_seq_one_letter_code
_entity_poly.pdbx_strand_id
1 'polypeptide(L)'
;MSIFIFTLLIRKGGMIRSHVGINVPKEVQRNSPDVLAAGVEHSGEILLTNVAGLIGQHDLVDLDLLDVGCGVGFMQTLINRSLAFRSYTGIEVSLPIVQWLKENVESRDERFGRMENRLVRRTEAVYHEFVLI
;
A
#
# COMPACT_ATOMS: atom_id res chain seq x y z
N MET A 1 10.27 -8.82 19.71
CA MET A 1 8.94 -8.20 19.60
C MET A 1 9.10 -6.93 18.77
N SER A 2 8.87 -7.00 17.47
CA SER A 2 8.98 -5.82 16.59
C SER A 2 7.57 -5.36 16.24
N ILE A 3 7.22 -4.18 16.74
CA ILE A 3 5.95 -3.50 16.47
C ILE A 3 6.08 -2.89 15.07
N PHE A 4 5.33 -3.42 14.09
CA PHE A 4 5.15 -2.78 12.79
C PHE A 4 4.11 -1.66 12.96
N ILE A 5 4.56 -0.41 12.96
CA ILE A 5 3.68 0.75 12.97
C ILE A 5 3.28 1.00 11.51
N PHE A 6 2.07 0.57 11.14
CA PHE A 6 1.41 0.99 9.91
C PHE A 6 0.76 2.35 10.15
N THR A 7 1.27 3.39 9.48
CA THR A 7 0.63 4.71 9.47
C THR A 7 -0.02 4.90 8.11
N LEU A 8 -1.36 4.90 8.09
CA LEU A 8 -2.18 5.20 6.91
C LEU A 8 -2.76 6.62 6.99
N LEU A 9 -2.36 7.52 6.08
CA LEU A 9 -2.87 8.90 6.00
C LEU A 9 -3.87 9.05 4.84
N ILE A 10 -5.00 9.73 5.10
CA ILE A 10 -6.16 9.78 4.18
C ILE A 10 -6.66 11.20 3.83
N ARG A 11 -6.97 11.49 2.55
CA ARG A 11 -7.49 12.80 2.04
C ARG A 11 -8.50 12.65 0.86
N LYS A 12 -9.49 13.55 0.68
CA LYS A 12 -10.66 13.39 -0.24
C LYS A 12 -10.53 14.01 -1.66
N GLY A 13 -10.98 13.33 -2.73
CA GLY A 13 -11.10 13.81 -4.15
C GLY A 13 -11.55 12.72 -5.17
N GLY A 14 -11.85 13.06 -6.45
CA GLY A 14 -12.60 12.21 -7.42
C GLY A 14 -11.93 10.98 -8.10
N MET A 15 -12.71 10.26 -8.93
CA MET A 15 -12.55 8.82 -9.30
C MET A 15 -12.19 8.53 -10.78
N ILE A 16 -11.32 7.53 -11.03
CA ILE A 16 -10.96 6.96 -12.36
C ILE A 16 -10.91 5.41 -12.26
N ARG A 17 -11.29 4.65 -13.32
CA ARG A 17 -11.30 3.16 -13.35
C ARG A 17 -10.47 2.56 -14.50
N SER A 18 -9.68 1.51 -14.23
CA SER A 18 -9.22 0.46 -15.17
C SER A 18 -9.23 -0.90 -14.41
N HIS A 19 -8.79 -2.06 -14.94
CA HIS A 19 -7.94 -3.08 -14.25
C HIS A 19 -7.88 -4.46 -14.91
N VAL A 20 -6.65 -4.99 -14.95
CA VAL A 20 -6.29 -6.41 -15.06
C VAL A 20 -5.71 -6.80 -13.69
N GLY A 21 -6.13 -7.93 -13.11
CA GLY A 21 -5.64 -8.39 -11.80
C GLY A 21 -4.13 -8.68 -11.77
N ILE A 22 -3.55 -8.71 -10.57
CA ILE A 22 -2.12 -8.97 -10.35
C ILE A 22 -1.89 -10.27 -9.57
N ASN A 23 -0.81 -10.97 -9.90
CA ASN A 23 -0.35 -12.16 -9.18
C ASN A 23 1.00 -11.85 -8.54
N VAL A 24 1.03 -11.82 -7.20
CA VAL A 24 2.24 -11.50 -6.43
C VAL A 24 3.16 -12.73 -6.37
N PRO A 25 4.38 -12.64 -6.89
CA PRO A 25 5.30 -13.77 -6.91
C PRO A 25 5.94 -13.99 -5.53
N LYS A 26 6.42 -15.21 -5.26
CA LYS A 26 6.87 -15.63 -3.92
C LYS A 26 8.08 -14.82 -3.41
N GLU A 27 8.89 -14.31 -4.32
CA GLU A 27 10.16 -13.62 -4.05
C GLU A 27 9.95 -12.25 -3.39
N VAL A 28 8.81 -11.60 -3.69
CA VAL A 28 8.40 -10.31 -3.12
C VAL A 28 7.31 -10.45 -2.07
N GLN A 29 6.80 -11.67 -1.86
CA GLN A 29 5.79 -11.95 -0.85
C GLN A 29 6.41 -11.94 0.55
N ARG A 30 5.87 -11.10 1.43
CA ARG A 30 6.31 -10.93 2.83
C ARG A 30 5.20 -11.13 3.86
N ASN A 31 3.98 -11.46 3.42
CA ASN A 31 2.87 -11.76 4.32
C ASN A 31 3.20 -12.95 5.23
N SER A 32 2.73 -12.88 6.48
CA SER A 32 2.87 -13.99 7.42
C SER A 32 2.10 -15.23 6.93
N PRO A 33 2.48 -16.45 7.39
CA PRO A 33 1.75 -17.66 7.06
C PRO A 33 0.25 -17.59 7.39
N ASP A 34 -0.10 -16.96 8.50
CA ASP A 34 -1.50 -16.81 8.93
C ASP A 34 -2.30 -15.91 7.98
N VAL A 35 -1.69 -14.82 7.48
CA VAL A 35 -2.32 -13.95 6.48
C VAL A 35 -2.48 -14.67 5.15
N LEU A 36 -1.50 -15.47 4.74
CA LEU A 36 -1.59 -16.29 3.54
C LEU A 36 -2.72 -17.34 3.66
N ALA A 37 -2.83 -17.98 4.83
CA ALA A 37 -3.87 -18.98 5.11
C ALA A 37 -5.27 -18.36 5.16
N ALA A 38 -5.42 -17.16 5.73
CA ALA A 38 -6.67 -16.42 5.78
C ALA A 38 -7.07 -15.81 4.42
N GLY A 39 -6.11 -15.68 3.50
CA GLY A 39 -6.27 -14.99 2.23
C GLY A 39 -5.88 -13.51 2.34
N VAL A 40 -4.83 -13.13 1.61
CA VAL A 40 -4.26 -11.76 1.61
C VAL A 40 -5.32 -10.72 1.28
N GLU A 41 -6.09 -10.94 0.23
CA GLU A 41 -7.10 -9.99 -0.24
C GLU A 41 -8.28 -9.88 0.71
N HIS A 42 -8.66 -10.99 1.36
CA HIS A 42 -9.77 -10.98 2.31
C HIS A 42 -9.38 -10.25 3.61
N SER A 43 -8.22 -10.58 4.15
CA SER A 43 -7.70 -9.92 5.36
C SER A 43 -7.37 -8.45 5.11
N GLY A 44 -6.82 -8.12 3.95
CA GLY A 44 -6.55 -6.74 3.53
C GLY A 44 -7.82 -5.90 3.45
N GLU A 45 -8.90 -6.43 2.87
CA GLU A 45 -10.17 -5.71 2.72
C GLU A 45 -10.78 -5.41 4.09
N ILE A 46 -10.79 -6.39 5.01
CA ILE A 46 -11.27 -6.20 6.39
C ILE A 46 -10.50 -5.07 7.07
N LEU A 47 -9.16 -5.07 6.98
CA LEU A 47 -8.34 -4.04 7.61
C LEU A 47 -8.60 -2.65 7.02
N LEU A 48 -8.66 -2.55 5.69
CA LEU A 48 -8.93 -1.29 5.00
C LEU A 48 -10.31 -0.72 5.34
N THR A 49 -11.36 -1.56 5.38
CA THR A 49 -12.70 -1.15 5.80
C THR A 49 -12.71 -0.70 7.26
N ASN A 50 -12.01 -1.39 8.15
CA ASN A 50 -11.90 -0.99 9.54
C ASN A 50 -11.21 0.37 9.69
N VAL A 51 -10.13 0.62 8.93
CA VAL A 51 -9.45 1.93 8.93
C VAL A 51 -10.37 3.04 8.42
N ALA A 52 -11.13 2.80 7.34
CA ALA A 52 -12.13 3.74 6.87
C ALA A 52 -13.16 4.07 7.98
N GLY A 53 -13.65 3.04 8.68
CA GLY A 53 -14.57 3.19 9.80
C GLY A 53 -14.01 4.03 10.95
N LEU A 54 -12.72 3.87 11.28
CA LEU A 54 -12.05 4.65 12.33
C LEU A 54 -12.00 6.14 12.03
N ILE A 55 -12.01 6.54 10.75
CA ILE A 55 -12.04 7.96 10.32
C ILE A 55 -13.44 8.43 9.93
N GLY A 56 -14.48 7.66 10.26
CA GLY A 56 -15.88 7.99 9.99
C GLY A 56 -16.28 7.87 8.52
N GLN A 57 -15.54 7.11 7.71
CA GLN A 57 -15.91 6.78 6.34
C GLN A 57 -16.49 5.36 6.27
N HIS A 58 -17.44 5.13 5.37
CA HIS A 58 -18.04 3.81 5.15
C HIS A 58 -17.22 2.94 4.20
N ASP A 59 -16.40 3.57 3.35
CA ASP A 59 -15.59 2.94 2.33
C ASP A 59 -14.32 3.78 2.09
N LEU A 60 -13.52 3.37 1.10
CA LEU A 60 -12.32 4.08 0.67
C LEU A 60 -12.58 5.07 -0.46
N VAL A 61 -13.85 5.27 -0.87
CA VAL A 61 -14.17 6.09 -2.04
C VAL A 61 -13.68 7.51 -1.79
N ASP A 62 -13.07 8.08 -2.83
CA ASP A 62 -12.44 9.39 -2.83
C ASP A 62 -11.20 9.56 -1.92
N LEU A 63 -10.75 8.52 -1.22
CA LEU A 63 -9.63 8.60 -0.28
C LEU A 63 -8.27 8.45 -0.97
N ASP A 64 -7.33 9.34 -0.65
CA ASP A 64 -5.89 9.13 -0.84
C ASP A 64 -5.40 8.19 0.25
N LEU A 65 -4.50 7.27 -0.06
CA LEU A 65 -3.98 6.30 0.88
C LEU A 65 -2.46 6.43 0.93
N LEU A 66 -1.88 6.71 2.11
CA LEU A 66 -0.43 6.62 2.33
C LEU A 66 -0.08 5.34 3.10
N ASP A 67 0.55 4.35 2.49
CA ASP A 67 0.90 3.09 3.17
C ASP A 67 2.41 3.01 3.44
N VAL A 68 2.81 3.11 4.71
CA VAL A 68 4.23 3.04 5.12
C VAL A 68 4.62 1.60 5.45
N GLY A 69 5.65 1.08 4.76
CA GLY A 69 5.99 -0.33 4.81
C GLY A 69 5.03 -1.15 3.96
N CYS A 70 4.67 -0.65 2.78
CA CYS A 70 3.50 -1.14 2.06
C CYS A 70 3.61 -2.59 1.57
N GLY A 71 4.82 -3.10 1.35
CA GLY A 71 5.02 -4.42 0.79
C GLY A 71 4.17 -4.62 -0.47
N VAL A 72 3.32 -5.65 -0.46
CA VAL A 72 2.45 -6.02 -1.59
C VAL A 72 0.98 -6.24 -1.20
N GLY A 73 0.65 -6.29 0.10
CA GLY A 73 -0.61 -6.83 0.59
C GLY A 73 -1.84 -5.96 0.30
N PHE A 74 -1.83 -4.70 0.75
CA PHE A 74 -2.94 -3.78 0.51
C PHE A 74 -3.07 -3.43 -0.96
N MET A 75 -1.96 -3.25 -1.66
CA MET A 75 -2.00 -3.02 -3.10
C MET A 75 -2.62 -4.20 -3.87
N GLN A 76 -2.22 -5.45 -3.58
CA GLN A 76 -2.86 -6.64 -4.14
C GLN A 76 -4.37 -6.65 -3.86
N THR A 77 -4.75 -6.33 -2.63
CA THR A 77 -6.16 -6.26 -2.21
C THR A 77 -6.93 -5.23 -3.03
N LEU A 78 -6.44 -3.99 -3.07
CA LEU A 78 -7.09 -2.86 -3.75
C LEU A 78 -7.34 -3.19 -5.23
N ILE A 79 -6.37 -3.80 -5.90
CA ILE A 79 -6.46 -4.16 -7.33
C ILE A 79 -7.37 -5.37 -7.52
N ASN A 80 -7.09 -6.50 -6.85
CA ASN A 80 -7.76 -7.77 -7.14
C ASN A 80 -9.22 -7.79 -6.64
N ARG A 81 -9.53 -7.04 -5.58
CA ARG A 81 -10.91 -6.84 -5.10
C ARG A 81 -11.61 -5.66 -5.79
N SER A 82 -10.90 -4.93 -6.65
CA SER A 82 -11.45 -3.74 -7.33
C SER A 82 -12.04 -2.72 -6.36
N LEU A 83 -11.34 -2.49 -5.24
CA LEU A 83 -11.78 -1.52 -4.24
C LEU A 83 -11.67 -0.11 -4.83
N ALA A 84 -12.68 0.72 -4.57
CA ALA A 84 -12.71 2.09 -5.03
C ALA A 84 -11.95 2.99 -4.05
N PHE A 85 -10.99 3.76 -4.58
CA PHE A 85 -10.20 4.77 -3.88
C PHE A 85 -9.72 5.82 -4.88
N ARG A 86 -9.20 6.95 -4.40
CA ARG A 86 -8.69 8.01 -5.27
C ARG A 86 -7.26 7.78 -5.69
N SER A 87 -6.34 7.75 -4.72
CA SER A 87 -4.93 7.57 -5.01
C SER A 87 -4.26 6.76 -3.91
N TYR A 88 -3.13 6.14 -4.24
CA TYR A 88 -2.34 5.33 -3.33
C TYR A 88 -0.88 5.71 -3.45
N THR A 89 -0.25 6.03 -2.32
CA THR A 89 1.18 6.26 -2.17
C THR A 89 1.74 5.23 -1.20
N GLY A 90 2.57 4.31 -1.71
CA GLY A 90 3.30 3.36 -0.87
C GLY A 90 4.68 3.90 -0.49
N ILE A 91 5.20 3.54 0.68
CA ILE A 91 6.61 3.74 1.03
C ILE A 91 7.21 2.37 1.34
N GLU A 92 8.19 1.94 0.55
CA GLU A 92 8.87 0.66 0.72
C GLU A 92 10.40 0.83 0.66
N VAL A 93 11.11 0.05 1.48
CA VAL A 93 12.58 0.05 1.60
C VAL A 93 13.22 -1.09 0.81
N SER A 94 12.50 -2.18 0.61
CA SER A 94 12.94 -3.36 -0.15
C SER A 94 12.94 -3.06 -1.65
N LEU A 95 14.14 -2.84 -2.20
CA LEU A 95 14.33 -2.58 -3.64
C LEU A 95 13.66 -3.61 -4.56
N PRO A 96 13.72 -4.94 -4.30
CA PRO A 96 13.02 -5.92 -5.13
C PRO A 96 11.50 -5.72 -5.16
N ILE A 97 10.91 -5.34 -4.02
CA ILE A 97 9.47 -5.06 -3.95
C ILE A 97 9.18 -3.79 -4.74
N VAL A 98 9.91 -2.69 -4.50
CA VAL A 98 9.73 -1.42 -5.22
C VAL A 98 9.81 -1.61 -6.74
N GLN A 99 10.80 -2.36 -7.23
CA GLN A 99 10.96 -2.63 -8.65
C GLN A 99 9.76 -3.40 -9.20
N TRP A 100 9.34 -4.46 -8.51
CA TRP A 100 8.20 -5.25 -8.93
C TRP A 100 6.91 -4.43 -8.98
N LEU A 101 6.66 -3.58 -7.98
CA LEU A 101 5.47 -2.73 -7.94
C LEU A 101 5.48 -1.68 -9.07
N LYS A 102 6.62 -1.07 -9.36
CA LYS A 102 6.78 -0.13 -10.49
C LYS A 102 6.43 -0.78 -11.83
N GLU A 103 6.97 -1.97 -12.06
CA GLU A 103 6.81 -2.70 -13.33
C GLU A 103 5.41 -3.28 -13.53
N ASN A 104 4.75 -3.72 -12.45
CA ASN A 104 3.51 -4.47 -12.54
C ASN A 104 2.27 -3.69 -12.13
N VAL A 105 2.43 -2.58 -11.41
CA VAL A 105 1.32 -1.76 -10.91
C VAL A 105 1.40 -0.32 -11.38
N GLU A 106 2.44 0.45 -10.99
CA GLU A 106 2.50 1.88 -11.35
C GLU A 106 2.50 2.09 -12.88
N SER A 107 3.12 1.18 -13.64
CA SER A 107 3.12 1.23 -15.11
C SER A 107 1.75 1.01 -15.77
N ARG A 108 0.75 0.52 -15.02
CA ARG A 108 -0.56 0.07 -15.53
C ARG A 108 -1.75 0.78 -14.89
N ASP A 109 -1.55 1.40 -13.73
CA ASP A 109 -2.60 2.07 -12.97
C ASP A 109 -2.07 3.37 -12.35
N GLU A 110 -2.48 4.50 -12.93
CA GLU A 110 -2.07 5.85 -12.54
C GLU A 110 -2.51 6.26 -11.13
N ARG A 111 -3.43 5.52 -10.51
CA ARG A 111 -3.85 5.78 -9.12
C ARG A 111 -2.74 5.43 -8.13
N PHE A 112 -1.80 4.57 -8.53
CA PHE A 112 -0.65 4.19 -7.72
C PHE A 112 0.56 5.06 -8.07
N GLY A 113 1.18 5.69 -7.07
CA GLY A 113 2.39 6.47 -7.29
C GLY A 113 3.35 6.53 -6.11
N ARG A 114 4.61 6.90 -6.40
CA ARG A 114 5.68 7.22 -5.44
C ARG A 114 6.02 6.10 -4.45
N MET A 115 6.21 4.87 -4.92
CA MET A 115 6.63 3.73 -4.10
C MET A 115 8.10 3.72 -3.64
N GLU A 116 8.79 4.86 -3.67
CA GLU A 116 10.24 4.93 -3.39
C GLU A 116 10.56 5.71 -2.11
N ASN A 117 11.36 5.09 -1.25
CA ASN A 117 11.98 5.80 -0.15
C ASN A 117 13.15 6.67 -0.66
N ARG A 118 12.95 7.99 -0.78
CA ARG A 118 14.03 8.95 -1.08
C ARG A 118 15.17 8.91 -0.05
N LEU A 119 14.97 8.35 1.14
CA LEU A 119 16.01 8.20 2.16
C LEU A 119 17.06 7.15 1.74
N VAL A 120 16.71 6.12 0.95
CA VAL A 120 17.70 5.14 0.46
C VAL A 120 18.70 5.78 -0.50
N ARG A 121 18.33 6.85 -1.21
CA ARG A 121 19.29 7.64 -2.01
C ARG A 121 20.13 8.61 -1.19
N ARG A 122 19.80 8.83 0.09
CA ARG A 122 20.50 9.79 0.97
C ARG A 122 21.32 9.15 2.09
N THR A 123 21.15 7.87 2.38
CA THR A 123 21.90 7.19 3.45
C THR A 123 23.27 6.70 2.98
N GLU A 124 24.16 7.64 2.66
CA GLU A 124 25.44 7.72 3.38
C GLU A 124 25.33 8.63 4.62
N ALA A 125 24.22 9.36 4.81
CA ALA A 125 24.02 10.17 6.01
C ALA A 125 22.55 10.25 6.44
N VAL A 126 22.35 10.15 7.76
CA VAL A 126 21.18 10.58 8.52
C VAL A 126 20.02 9.56 8.63
N TYR A 127 20.16 8.67 9.62
CA TYR A 127 19.04 8.33 10.49
C TYR A 127 18.75 9.54 11.38
N HIS A 128 17.70 10.32 11.13
CA HIS A 128 17.04 11.15 12.17
C HIS A 128 15.70 11.68 11.64
N GLU A 129 14.67 11.48 12.47
CA GLU A 129 13.38 12.19 12.57
C GLU A 129 12.48 12.31 11.33
N PHE A 130 11.38 11.54 11.36
CA PHE A 130 10.11 12.03 10.82
C PHE A 130 9.43 12.87 11.92
N VAL A 131 9.51 14.20 11.80
CA VAL A 131 8.63 15.12 12.52
C VAL A 131 7.28 15.15 11.79
N LEU A 132 6.23 14.68 12.47
CA LEU A 132 4.85 14.98 12.10
C LEU A 132 4.56 16.44 12.48
N ILE A 133 4.10 17.25 11.53
CA ILE A 133 3.36 18.49 11.81
C ILE A 133 1.91 18.08 12.10
#